data_AF-A0A7W4WEA4-F1
#
_entry.id   AF-A0A7W4WEA4-F1
#
_cell.length_a   1.000
_cell.length_b   1.000
_cell.length_c   1.000
_cell.angle_alpha   90.00
_cell.angle_beta   90.00
_cell.angle_gamma   90.00
#
_symmetry.space_group_name_H-M   'P 1'
#
loop_
_entity.id
_entity.type
_entity.pdbx_description
1 polymer ?
#
loop_
_entity_poly.entity_id
_entity_poly.type
_entity_poly.pdbx_seq_one_letter_code
_entity_poly.pdbx_strand_id
1 'polypeptide(L)'
;MPDLAVCLGRGRSLKLGGSTNEVADMPTLSERITINPQQCGGRPCIRGMRIRVSDVLDLLANGLSAEQVLAEMPDLEPEDISAALQFAARRVDHPILAA
;
A
#
# COMPACT_ATOMS: atom_id res chain seq x y z
N MET A 1 20.32 34.60 -32.68
CA MET A 1 20.96 35.07 -31.44
C MET A 1 19.87 35.59 -30.50
N PRO A 2 19.65 34.91 -29.36
CA PRO A 2 19.25 35.59 -28.13
C PRO A 2 20.30 35.33 -27.04
N ASP A 3 20.86 36.40 -26.49
CA ASP A 3 21.74 36.39 -25.32
C ASP A 3 21.14 37.34 -24.26
N LEU A 4 21.45 37.04 -23.00
CA LEU A 4 21.15 37.73 -21.74
C LEU A 4 19.71 37.71 -21.20
N ALA A 5 19.46 36.72 -20.34
CA ALA A 5 19.12 36.99 -18.94
C ALA A 5 19.31 35.73 -18.06
N VAL A 6 20.56 35.33 -17.84
CA VAL A 6 20.93 34.57 -16.63
C VAL A 6 20.90 35.57 -15.48
N CYS A 7 19.89 35.47 -14.61
CA CYS A 7 19.91 36.12 -13.31
C CYS A 7 19.10 35.31 -12.30
N LEU A 8 19.86 34.63 -11.43
CA LEU A 8 19.62 34.50 -9.99
C LEU A 8 18.63 33.43 -9.54
N GLY A 9 19.23 32.43 -8.89
CA GLY A 9 18.52 31.44 -8.12
C GLY A 9 17.62 32.05 -7.06
N ARG A 10 16.48 31.38 -6.87
CA ARG A 10 15.84 31.27 -5.58
C ARG A 10 15.60 29.80 -5.36
N GLY A 11 16.47 29.18 -4.56
CA GLY A 11 16.12 27.97 -3.84
C GLY A 11 14.83 28.25 -3.08
N ARG A 12 13.69 27.84 -3.65
CA ARG A 12 12.47 27.67 -2.89
C ARG A 12 12.58 26.29 -2.31
N SER A 13 12.99 26.27 -1.04
CA SER A 13 12.66 25.23 -0.09
C SER A 13 11.25 24.73 -0.40
N LEU A 14 11.16 23.57 -1.06
CA LEU A 14 9.94 22.82 -1.13
C LEU A 14 9.71 22.36 0.30
N LYS A 15 8.86 23.10 1.01
CA LYS A 15 8.32 22.66 2.29
C LYS A 15 7.75 21.27 2.06
N LEU A 16 8.47 20.26 2.55
CA LEU A 16 7.89 19.00 2.98
C LEU A 16 6.93 19.35 4.13
N GLY A 17 5.72 19.74 3.75
CA GLY A 17 4.60 19.93 4.64
C GLY A 17 3.66 18.76 4.44
N GLY A 18 3.76 17.77 5.32
CA GLY A 18 2.74 16.75 5.45
C GLY A 18 1.41 17.40 5.79
N SER A 19 0.39 17.08 5.00
CA SER A 19 -0.98 17.04 5.48
C SER A 19 -1.43 15.60 5.34
N THR A 20 -1.42 14.94 6.48
CA THR A 20 -2.12 13.70 6.76
C THR A 20 -3.55 13.70 6.19
N ASN A 21 -3.92 12.57 5.60
CA ASN A 21 -5.30 12.05 5.52
C ASN A 21 -6.20 12.61 4.39
N GLU A 22 -5.89 12.24 3.15
CA GLU A 22 -6.94 12.06 2.12
C GLU A 22 -7.59 10.68 2.36
N VAL A 23 -8.57 10.64 3.25
CA VAL A 23 -9.44 9.47 3.42
C VAL A 23 -10.38 9.44 2.22
N ALA A 24 -9.99 8.72 1.17
CA ALA A 24 -10.98 8.12 0.29
C ALA A 24 -11.73 7.09 1.14
N ASP A 25 -12.98 7.43 1.45
CA ASP A 25 -13.95 6.56 2.11
C ASP A 25 -14.20 5.36 1.17
N MET A 26 -13.42 4.31 1.39
CA MET A 26 -13.46 2.99 0.74
C MET A 26 -13.30 1.97 1.89
N PRO A 27 -13.93 0.79 1.77
CA PRO A 27 -14.33 -0.05 2.90
C PRO A 27 -13.21 -0.18 3.92
N THR A 28 -13.55 0.02 5.19
CA THR A 28 -12.56 0.21 6.24
C THR A 28 -11.56 -0.95 6.19
N LEU A 29 -10.28 -0.63 5.98
CA LEU A 29 -9.18 -1.62 5.92
C LEU A 29 -9.25 -2.66 7.07
N SER A 30 -9.73 -2.20 8.22
CA SER A 30 -9.96 -2.97 9.43
C SER A 30 -10.99 -4.10 9.28
N GLU A 31 -11.99 -3.95 8.40
CA GLU A 31 -13.00 -4.98 8.13
C GLU A 31 -12.43 -6.10 7.24
N ARG A 32 -11.53 -5.77 6.31
CA ARG A 32 -11.00 -6.72 5.32
C ARG A 32 -9.73 -7.44 5.77
N ILE A 33 -8.89 -6.80 6.58
CA ILE A 33 -7.62 -7.40 7.03
C ILE A 33 -7.70 -7.72 8.51
N THR A 34 -7.58 -9.00 8.82
CA THR A 34 -7.61 -9.53 10.18
C THR A 34 -6.20 -9.97 10.58
N ILE A 35 -5.81 -9.65 11.82
CA ILE A 35 -4.56 -10.12 12.41
C ILE A 35 -4.93 -10.99 13.61
N ASN A 36 -4.80 -12.30 13.47
CA ASN A 36 -5.02 -13.24 14.58
C ASN A 36 -3.69 -13.89 14.96
N PRO A 37 -3.20 -13.74 16.21
CA PRO A 37 -1.94 -14.34 16.65
C PRO A 37 -1.92 -15.87 16.56
N GLN A 38 -3.09 -16.52 16.58
CA GLN A 38 -3.22 -17.98 16.46
C GLN A 38 -3.32 -18.48 15.01
N GLN A 39 -3.51 -17.58 14.04
CA GLN A 39 -3.60 -17.93 12.61
C GLN A 39 -2.39 -17.38 11.86
N CYS A 40 -1.83 -18.17 10.95
CA CYS A 40 -0.67 -17.80 10.11
C CYS A 40 0.51 -17.18 10.89
N GLY A 41 0.70 -17.53 12.17
CA GLY A 41 1.77 -17.00 13.02
C GLY A 41 1.64 -15.50 13.34
N GLY A 42 0.41 -14.97 13.41
CA GLY A 42 0.16 -13.54 13.66
C GLY A 42 0.37 -12.65 12.44
N ARG A 43 0.47 -13.24 11.25
CA ARG A 43 0.56 -12.49 9.99
C ARG A 43 -0.81 -11.92 9.62
N PRO A 44 -0.84 -10.76 8.93
CA PRO A 44 -2.08 -10.20 8.42
C PRO A 44 -2.69 -11.11 7.36
N CYS A 45 -3.95 -11.48 7.58
CA CYS A 45 -4.74 -12.35 6.74
C CYS A 45 -5.97 -11.62 6.21
N ILE A 46 -6.43 -12.01 5.02
CA ILE A 46 -7.62 -11.45 4.39
C ILE A 46 -8.86 -12.12 5.01
N ARG A 47 -9.78 -11.34 5.58
CA ARG A 47 -11.08 -11.77 6.14
C ARG A 47 -11.02 -13.00 7.08
N GLY A 48 -9.93 -13.18 7.81
CA GLY A 48 -9.71 -14.36 8.66
C GLY A 48 -9.46 -15.68 7.91
N MET A 49 -9.28 -15.63 6.59
CA MET A 49 -8.88 -16.74 5.74
C MET A 49 -7.40 -17.10 6.00
N ARG A 50 -6.96 -18.30 5.60
CA ARG A 50 -5.54 -18.69 5.65
C ARG A 50 -4.70 -18.11 4.50
N ILE A 51 -5.18 -17.02 3.91
CA ILE A 51 -4.53 -16.30 2.82
C ILE A 51 -3.89 -15.05 3.40
N ARG A 52 -2.57 -14.96 3.28
CA ARG A 52 -1.80 -13.85 3.84
C ARG A 52 -1.81 -12.68 2.88
N VAL A 53 -1.77 -11.47 3.42
CA VAL A 53 -1.57 -10.25 2.61
C VAL A 53 -0.27 -10.34 1.78
N SER A 54 0.77 -10.99 2.33
CA SER A 54 2.02 -11.23 1.59
C SER A 54 1.83 -12.07 0.34
N ASP A 55 0.95 -13.08 0.37
CA ASP A 55 0.78 -14.01 -0.76
C ASP A 55 0.16 -13.27 -1.96
N VAL A 56 -0.81 -12.39 -1.69
CA VAL A 56 -1.42 -11.53 -2.71
C VAL A 56 -0.40 -10.56 -3.29
N LEU A 57 0.43 -9.95 -2.43
CA LEU A 57 1.49 -9.04 -2.88
C LEU A 57 2.56 -9.77 -3.71
N ASP A 58 2.90 -11.02 -3.35
CA ASP A 58 3.85 -11.84 -4.09
C ASP A 58 3.32 -12.17 -5.49
N LEU A 59 2.04 -12.50 -5.63
CA LEU A 59 1.42 -12.72 -6.94
C LEU A 59 1.45 -11.46 -7.80
N LEU A 60 1.10 -10.30 -7.22
CA LEU A 60 1.18 -9.01 -7.91
C LEU A 60 2.62 -8.66 -8.30
N ALA A 61 3.59 -8.94 -7.42
CA ALA A 61 5.02 -8.73 -7.68
C ALA A 61 5.56 -9.64 -8.80
N ASN A 62 4.97 -10.83 -8.99
CA ASN A 62 5.25 -11.71 -10.12
C ASN A 62 4.63 -11.22 -11.45
N GLY A 63 3.95 -10.06 -11.44
CA GLY A 63 3.36 -9.44 -12.63
C GLY A 63 1.98 -9.96 -12.99
N LEU A 64 1.30 -10.68 -12.09
CA LEU A 64 -0.08 -11.07 -12.30
C LEU A 64 -0.99 -9.84 -12.20
N SER A 65 -1.97 -9.78 -13.09
CA SER A 65 -3.07 -8.82 -12.99
C SER A 65 -4.03 -9.20 -11.87
N ALA A 66 -4.82 -8.23 -11.37
CA ALA A 66 -5.82 -8.49 -10.35
C ALA A 66 -6.81 -9.60 -10.74
N GLU A 67 -7.22 -9.64 -12.01
CA GLU A 67 -8.11 -10.68 -12.54
C GLU A 67 -7.48 -12.08 -12.48
N GLN A 68 -6.19 -12.19 -12.78
CA GLN A 68 -5.45 -13.46 -12.67
C GLN A 68 -5.28 -13.89 -11.21
N VAL A 69 -5.06 -12.94 -10.29
CA VAL A 69 -5.01 -13.23 -8.85
C VAL A 69 -6.36 -13.78 -8.36
N LEU A 70 -7.47 -13.20 -8.80
CA LEU A 70 -8.82 -13.71 -8.49
C LEU A 70 -9.08 -15.08 -9.13
N ALA A 71 -8.50 -15.37 -10.29
CA ALA A 71 -8.61 -16.68 -10.93
C ALA A 71 -7.83 -17.77 -10.16
N GLU A 72 -6.63 -17.46 -9.67
CA GLU A 72 -5.83 -18.37 -8.84
C GLU A 72 -6.44 -18.56 -7.44
N MET A 73 -7.12 -17.53 -6.94
CA MET A 73 -7.65 -17.47 -5.58
C MET A 73 -9.11 -17.03 -5.61
N PRO A 74 -10.06 -17.93 -5.93
CA PRO A 74 -11.47 -17.60 -6.15
C PRO A 74 -12.19 -17.12 -4.87
N ASP A 75 -11.58 -17.32 -3.70
CA ASP A 75 -12.11 -16.82 -2.42
C ASP A 75 -11.81 -15.33 -2.18
N LEU A 76 -10.97 -14.71 -3.04
CA LEU A 76 -10.65 -13.29 -2.95
C LEU A 76 -11.67 -12.45 -3.70
N GLU A 77 -11.89 -11.24 -3.19
CA GLU A 77 -12.63 -10.19 -3.87
C GLU A 77 -11.67 -9.09 -4.37
N PRO A 78 -12.02 -8.34 -5.43
CA PRO A 78 -11.19 -7.23 -5.91
C PRO A 78 -10.97 -6.15 -4.84
N GLU A 79 -11.91 -5.98 -3.92
CA GLU A 79 -11.79 -5.12 -2.75
C GLU A 79 -10.70 -5.60 -1.78
N ASP A 80 -10.47 -6.92 -1.68
CA ASP A 80 -9.44 -7.49 -0.81
C ASP A 80 -8.03 -7.20 -1.35
N ILE A 81 -7.86 -7.18 -2.67
CA ILE A 81 -6.60 -6.79 -3.34
C ILE A 81 -6.29 -5.33 -3.05
N SER A 82 -7.31 -4.47 -3.16
CA SER A 82 -7.18 -3.04 -2.84
C SER A 82 -6.82 -2.82 -1.37
N ALA A 83 -7.46 -3.56 -0.46
CA ALA A 83 -7.14 -3.54 0.96
C ALA A 83 -5.69 -4.02 1.23
N ALA A 84 -5.26 -5.12 0.60
CA ALA A 84 -3.90 -5.65 0.73
C ALA A 84 -2.84 -4.60 0.34
N LEU A 85 -3.04 -3.90 -0.77
CA LEU A 85 -2.15 -2.83 -1.24
C LEU A 85 -2.12 -1.64 -0.28
N GLN A 86 -3.27 -1.16 0.18
CA GLN A 86 -3.32 -0.04 1.11
C GLN A 86 -2.68 -0.39 2.46
N PHE A 87 -2.87 -1.63 2.94
CA PHE A 87 -2.21 -2.11 4.16
C PHE A 87 -0.69 -2.13 4.00
N ALA A 88 -0.19 -2.61 2.87
CA ALA A 88 1.24 -2.61 2.57
C ALA A 88 1.82 -1.18 2.55
N ALA A 89 1.15 -0.26 1.84
CA ALA A 89 1.56 1.14 1.75
C ALA A 89 1.66 1.79 3.14
N ARG A 90 0.65 1.61 3.99
CA ARG A 90 0.64 2.13 5.36
C ARG A 90 1.76 1.56 6.24
N ARG A 91 2.19 0.33 5.98
CA ARG A 91 3.19 -0.36 6.80
C ARG A 91 4.62 -0.03 6.38
N VAL A 92 4.83 0.28 5.09
CA VAL A 92 6.11 0.76 4.55
C VAL A 92 6.37 2.23 4.93
N ASP A 93 5.32 3.04 5.04
CA ASP A 93 5.43 4.46 5.45
C ASP A 93 5.79 4.64 6.95
N HIS A 94 5.95 3.55 7.70
CA HIS A 94 6.37 3.65 9.10
C HIS A 94 7.84 4.09 9.20
N PRO A 95 8.15 5.23 9.86
CA PRO A 95 9.50 5.77 9.88
C PRO A 95 10.45 4.80 10.57
N ILE A 96 11.50 4.39 9.85
CA ILE A 96 12.59 3.61 10.42
C ILE A 96 13.38 4.53 11.34
N LEU A 97 13.21 4.35 12.65
CA LEU A 97 14.04 5.00 13.65
C LEU A 97 15.44 4.39 13.58
N ALA A 98 16.34 5.03 12.83
CA ALA A 98 17.76 4.73 12.88
C ALA A 98 18.29 5.17 14.26
N ALA A 99 18.94 4.24 14.97
CA ALA A 99 19.58 4.48 16.26
C ALA A 99 21.02 5.01 16.09
#